data_AF-A0A528GE53-F1
#
_entry.id   AF-A0A528GE53-F1
#
_cell.length_a   1.000
_cell.length_b   1.000
_cell.length_c   1.000
_cell.angle_alpha   90.00
_cell.angle_beta   90.00
_cell.angle_gamma   90.00
#
_symmetry.space_group_name_H-M   'P 1'
#
loop_
_entity.id
_entity.type
_entity.pdbx_description
1 polymer ?
#
loop_
_entity_poly.entity_id
_entity_poly.type
_entity_poly.pdbx_seq_one_letter_code
_entity_poly.pdbx_strand_id
1 'polypeptide(L)'
;GIVSDAGAALKMLLDVATEWKSAGKLRDWSGWARECHVRKKTMKRKTHFDQVPLKPQRVYEEMNKAFGRDTTYVTTIGLSQIAGAQFLHVYKPRNWINCGQAGPLGWTLPAALGVRAADPHRN
;
A
#
# COMPACT_ATOMS: atom_id res chain seq x y z
N GLY A 1 4.21 -22.04 -13.54
CA GLY A 1 5.05 -20.97 -12.97
C GLY A 1 6.08 -20.59 -14.01
N ILE A 2 6.34 -19.29 -14.19
CA ILE A 2 7.34 -18.79 -15.13
C ILE A 2 8.53 -18.28 -14.31
N VAL A 3 9.75 -18.70 -14.67
CA VAL A 3 10.98 -18.19 -14.04
C VAL A 3 11.43 -16.98 -14.84
N SER A 4 11.27 -15.77 -14.29
CA SER A 4 11.68 -14.51 -14.91
C SER A 4 11.72 -13.38 -13.89
N ASP A 5 12.45 -12.30 -14.20
CA ASP A 5 12.24 -11.01 -13.54
C ASP A 5 10.82 -10.49 -13.82
N ALA A 6 10.19 -9.88 -12.81
CA ALA A 6 8.82 -9.39 -12.92
C ALA A 6 8.69 -8.25 -13.94
N GLY A 7 9.67 -7.34 -14.03
CA GLY A 7 9.66 -6.25 -15.00
C GLY A 7 9.79 -6.75 -16.44
N ALA A 8 10.75 -7.66 -16.68
CA ALA A 8 10.93 -8.30 -17.98
C ALA A 8 9.70 -9.10 -18.42
N ALA A 9 9.12 -9.89 -17.51
CA ALA A 9 7.90 -10.65 -17.78
C ALA A 9 6.70 -9.72 -18.09
N LEU A 10 6.50 -8.68 -17.28
CA LEU A 10 5.39 -7.73 -17.49
C LEU A 10 5.50 -6.98 -18.81
N LYS A 11 6.71 -6.65 -19.28
CA LYS A 11 6.91 -6.03 -20.59
C LYS A 11 6.37 -6.92 -21.72
N MET A 12 6.76 -8.19 -21.75
CA MET A 12 6.26 -9.14 -22.75
C MET A 12 4.75 -9.36 -22.64
N LEU A 13 4.22 -9.45 -21.41
CA LEU A 13 2.77 -9.58 -21.20
C LEU A 13 2.00 -8.36 -21.71
N LEU A 14 2.55 -7.15 -21.55
CA LEU A 14 1.95 -5.91 -22.06
C LEU A 14 1.96 -5.84 -23.58
N ASP A 15 3.04 -6.29 -24.23
CA ASP A 15 3.14 -6.35 -25.69
C ASP A 15 2.02 -7.24 -26.25
N VAL A 16 1.90 -8.47 -25.76
CA VAL A 16 0.84 -9.42 -26.16
C VAL A 16 -0.56 -8.90 -25.82
N ALA A 17 -0.76 -8.31 -24.63
CA ALA A 17 -2.05 -7.76 -24.25
C ALA A 17 -2.47 -6.60 -25.16
N THR A 18 -1.52 -5.79 -25.63
CA THR A 18 -1.78 -4.68 -26.56
C THR A 18 -2.18 -5.20 -27.93
N GLU A 19 -1.48 -6.21 -28.45
CA GLU A 19 -1.87 -6.90 -29.70
C GLU A 19 -3.28 -7.50 -29.60
N TRP A 20 -3.57 -8.19 -28.49
CA TRP A 20 -4.90 -8.78 -28.27
C TRP A 20 -5.99 -7.73 -28.14
N LYS A 21 -5.68 -6.56 -27.57
CA LYS A 21 -6.62 -5.44 -27.51
C LYS A 21 -6.98 -4.95 -28.89
N SER A 22 -5.97 -4.71 -29.74
CA SER A 22 -6.15 -4.26 -31.12
C SER A 22 -6.90 -5.31 -31.97
N ALA A 23 -6.68 -6.59 -31.70
CA ALA A 23 -7.37 -7.69 -32.37
C ALA A 23 -8.76 -8.01 -31.80
N GLY A 24 -9.26 -7.27 -30.79
CA GLY A 24 -10.56 -7.54 -30.16
C GLY A 24 -10.64 -8.86 -29.38
N LYS A 25 -9.50 -9.43 -28.99
CA LYS A 25 -9.41 -10.73 -28.30
C LYS A 25 -9.44 -10.61 -26.77
N LEU A 26 -9.26 -9.40 -26.23
CA LEU A 26 -9.32 -9.19 -24.79
C LEU A 26 -10.75 -9.34 -24.27
N ARG A 27 -10.92 -10.23 -23.30
CA ARG A 27 -12.16 -10.40 -22.56
C ARG A 27 -12.50 -9.14 -21.77
N ASP A 28 -13.78 -8.76 -21.76
CA ASP A 28 -14.27 -7.71 -20.88
C ASP A 28 -14.42 -8.22 -19.44
N TRP A 29 -13.84 -7.48 -18.50
CA TRP A 29 -13.89 -7.72 -17.06
C TRP A 29 -14.60 -6.59 -16.29
N SER A 30 -15.27 -5.66 -17.00
CA SER A 30 -15.92 -4.48 -16.43
C SER A 30 -16.93 -4.83 -15.33
N GLY A 31 -17.71 -5.90 -15.52
CA GLY A 31 -18.68 -6.39 -14.52
C GLY A 31 -18.00 -6.82 -13.22
N TRP A 32 -16.96 -7.66 -13.32
CA TRP A 32 -16.17 -8.09 -12.17
C TRP A 32 -15.48 -6.91 -11.47
N ALA A 33 -14.86 -6.01 -12.23
CA ALA A 33 -14.21 -4.83 -11.68
C ALA A 33 -15.19 -3.93 -10.89
N ARG A 34 -16.44 -3.81 -11.37
CA ARG A 34 -17.50 -3.08 -10.69
C ARG A 34 -17.87 -3.72 -9.35
N GLU A 35 -18.01 -5.05 -9.30
CA GLU A 35 -18.27 -5.76 -8.04
C GLU A 35 -17.14 -5.55 -7.01
N CYS A 36 -15.88 -5.64 -7.45
CA CYS A 36 -14.73 -5.36 -6.60
C CYS A 36 -14.75 -3.92 -6.07
N HIS A 37 -15.14 -2.95 -6.90
CA HIS A 37 -15.25 -1.56 -6.48
C HIS A 37 -16.35 -1.36 -5.42
N VAL A 38 -17.50 -2.02 -5.58
CA VAL A 38 -18.59 -2.01 -4.58
C VAL A 38 -18.07 -2.53 -3.24
N ARG A 39 -17.44 -3.73 -3.22
CA ARG A 39 -16.87 -4.30 -1.99
C ARG A 39 -15.84 -3.37 -1.35
N LYS A 40 -14.96 -2.76 -2.17
CA LYS A 40 -13.97 -1.78 -1.70
C LYS A 40 -14.63 -0.57 -1.04
N LYS A 41 -15.82 -0.15 -1.47
CA LYS A 41 -16.55 1.01 -0.91
C LYS A 41 -17.34 0.66 0.35
N THR A 42 -17.94 -0.53 0.43
CA THR A 42 -18.91 -0.88 1.48
C THR A 42 -18.31 -1.65 2.66
N MET A 43 -17.32 -2.51 2.44
CA MET A 43 -16.76 -3.36 3.49
C MET A 43 -15.65 -2.64 4.27
N LYS A 44 -16.00 -1.51 4.92
CA LYS A 44 -15.07 -0.65 5.65
C LYS A 44 -15.01 -1.00 7.13
N ARG A 45 -13.89 -0.61 7.76
CA ARG A 45 -13.70 -0.61 9.21
C ARG A 45 -13.82 0.83 9.71
N LYS A 46 -14.48 1.03 10.84
CA LYS A 46 -14.63 2.36 11.46
C LYS A 46 -13.28 2.88 11.97
N THR A 47 -12.99 4.14 11.69
CA THR A 47 -11.78 4.84 12.14
C THR A 47 -12.09 6.08 12.98
N HIS A 48 -13.24 6.71 12.74
CA HIS A 48 -13.66 7.92 13.45
C HIS A 48 -14.23 7.57 14.82
N PHE A 49 -13.48 7.90 15.87
CA PHE A 49 -13.78 7.62 17.27
C PHE A 49 -13.44 8.86 18.10
N ASP A 50 -14.37 9.32 18.95
CA ASP A 50 -14.21 10.49 19.82
C ASP A 50 -13.97 10.11 21.30
N GLN A 51 -13.79 8.82 21.59
CA GLN A 51 -13.53 8.33 22.94
C GLN A 51 -12.21 8.85 23.50
N VAL A 52 -12.19 9.06 24.82
CA VAL A 52 -11.00 9.32 25.63
C VAL A 52 -10.89 8.20 26.68
N PRO A 53 -9.79 7.43 26.75
CA PRO A 53 -8.56 7.55 25.95
C PRO A 53 -8.75 7.18 24.46
N LEU A 54 -7.90 7.78 23.61
CA LEU A 54 -8.00 7.70 22.15
C LEU A 54 -7.92 6.26 21.63
N LYS A 55 -8.84 5.88 20.74
CA LYS A 55 -8.75 4.61 20.00
C LYS A 55 -7.68 4.70 18.90
N PRO A 56 -6.81 3.68 18.73
CA PRO A 56 -5.69 3.75 17.80
C PRO A 56 -6.12 3.94 16.33
N GLN A 57 -7.30 3.45 15.95
CA GLN A 57 -7.83 3.63 14.59
C GLN A 57 -7.99 5.11 14.21
N ARG A 58 -8.30 5.97 15.20
CA ARG A 58 -8.43 7.41 14.99
C ARG A 58 -7.10 8.05 14.61
N VAL A 59 -5.98 7.55 15.16
CA VAL A 59 -4.63 8.05 14.83
C VAL A 59 -4.35 7.93 13.33
N TYR A 60 -4.61 6.76 12.74
CA TYR A 60 -4.34 6.54 11.31
C TYR A 60 -5.27 7.33 10.39
N GLU A 61 -6.50 7.59 10.82
CA GLU A 61 -7.39 8.51 10.10
C GLU A 61 -6.81 9.91 10.03
N GLU A 62 -6.36 10.45 11.17
CA GLU A 62 -5.79 11.79 11.22
C GLU A 62 -4.45 11.86 10.47
N MET A 63 -3.64 10.81 10.48
CA MET A 63 -2.42 10.73 9.65
C MET A 63 -2.73 10.83 8.15
N ASN A 64 -3.77 10.14 7.66
CA ASN A 64 -4.18 10.23 6.26
C ASN A 64 -4.70 11.63 5.87
N LYS A 65 -5.22 12.41 6.83
CA LYS A 65 -5.65 13.80 6.59
C LYS A 65 -4.48 14.78 6.65
N ALA A 66 -3.56 14.55 7.59
CA ALA A 66 -2.45 15.46 7.87
C ALA A 66 -1.33 15.36 6.83
N PHE A 67 -1.07 14.16 6.30
CA PHE A 67 0.05 13.92 5.42
C PHE A 67 -0.37 13.75 3.95
N GLY A 68 0.46 14.27 3.04
CA GLY A 68 0.22 14.24 1.60
C GLY A 68 0.40 12.85 0.97
N ARG A 69 0.11 12.75 -0.33
CA ARG A 69 0.22 11.47 -1.06
C ARG A 69 1.66 10.94 -1.21
N ASP A 70 2.65 11.79 -0.98
CA ASP A 70 4.07 11.47 -1.11
C ASP A 70 4.73 10.96 0.18
N THR A 71 3.95 10.81 1.25
CA THR A 71 4.40 10.37 2.57
C THR A 71 4.98 8.96 2.55
N THR A 72 6.07 8.77 3.28
CA THR A 72 6.76 7.51 3.48
C THR A 72 6.53 7.00 4.90
N TYR A 73 5.84 5.87 5.03
CA TYR A 73 5.65 5.23 6.32
C TYR A 73 6.73 4.19 6.58
N VAL A 74 7.33 4.26 7.77
CA VAL A 74 8.32 3.30 8.27
C VAL A 74 7.76 2.62 9.51
N THR A 75 7.75 1.29 9.52
CA THR A 75 7.18 0.51 10.63
C THR A 75 7.83 -0.87 10.71
N THR A 76 7.48 -1.65 11.75
CA THR A 76 8.08 -2.96 12.03
C THR A 76 7.01 -4.04 12.27
N ILE A 77 6.39 -4.04 13.45
CA ILE A 77 5.56 -5.17 13.92
C ILE A 77 4.55 -4.70 14.96
N GLY A 78 3.59 -5.58 15.28
CA GLY A 78 2.64 -5.42 16.38
C GLY A 78 1.30 -4.87 15.91
N LEU A 79 0.39 -4.66 16.88
CA LEU A 79 -0.94 -4.11 16.60
C LEU A 79 -0.88 -2.75 15.91
N SER A 80 0.17 -1.97 16.19
CA SER A 80 0.44 -0.69 15.51
C SER A 80 0.70 -0.88 14.02
N GLN A 81 1.60 -1.78 13.62
CA GLN A 81 1.89 -2.07 12.22
C GLN A 81 0.70 -2.71 11.50
N ILE A 82 0.00 -3.64 12.15
CA ILE A 82 -1.18 -4.30 11.58
C ILE A 82 -2.29 -3.27 11.32
N ALA A 83 -2.59 -2.40 12.28
CA ALA A 83 -3.58 -1.34 12.10
C ALA A 83 -3.10 -0.31 11.06
N GLY A 84 -1.85 0.13 11.12
CA GLY A 84 -1.25 1.02 10.14
C GLY A 84 -1.39 0.49 8.71
N ALA A 85 -1.07 -0.79 8.47
CA ALA A 85 -1.20 -1.41 7.15
C ALA A 85 -2.65 -1.52 6.65
N GLN A 86 -3.63 -1.62 7.56
CA GLN A 86 -5.04 -1.70 7.20
C GLN A 86 -5.70 -0.34 6.97
N PHE A 87 -5.18 0.72 7.60
CA PHE A 87 -5.82 2.04 7.63
C PHE A 87 -5.07 3.13 6.88
N LEU A 88 -3.73 3.09 6.83
CA LEU A 88 -2.95 4.09 6.09
C LEU A 88 -3.05 3.86 4.58
N HIS A 89 -2.87 4.94 3.81
CA HIS A 89 -2.87 4.90 2.36
C HIS A 89 -1.51 5.27 1.79
N VAL A 90 -1.04 4.45 0.84
CA VAL A 90 0.26 4.61 0.17
C VAL A 90 0.02 4.65 -1.33
N TYR A 91 0.67 5.59 -2.01
CA TYR A 91 0.40 5.89 -3.41
C TYR A 91 1.60 5.69 -4.34
N LYS A 92 2.78 5.35 -3.81
CA LYS A 92 4.01 5.12 -4.55
C LYS A 92 4.76 3.88 -4.06
N PRO A 93 5.51 3.17 -4.94
CA PRO A 93 6.41 2.13 -4.48
C PRO A 93 7.46 2.73 -3.53
N ARG A 94 7.94 1.93 -2.57
CA ARG A 94 8.94 2.34 -1.57
C ARG A 94 8.47 3.43 -0.58
N ASN A 95 7.17 3.77 -0.56
CA ASN A 95 6.58 4.63 0.48
C ASN A 95 5.98 3.83 1.66
N TRP A 96 6.10 2.50 1.64
CA TRP A 96 5.83 1.62 2.76
C TRP A 96 7.08 0.79 3.04
N ILE A 97 7.84 1.19 4.06
CA ILE A 97 9.12 0.57 4.42
C ILE A 97 8.89 -0.28 5.69
N ASN A 98 8.93 -1.59 5.52
CA ASN A 98 8.56 -2.55 6.57
C ASN A 98 9.38 -3.85 6.46
N CYS A 99 9.86 -4.36 7.58
CA CYS A 99 10.59 -5.62 7.67
C CYS A 99 9.64 -6.83 7.85
N GLY A 100 8.69 -7.00 6.93
CA GLY A 100 7.49 -7.83 7.13
C GLY A 100 7.70 -9.34 7.34
N GLN A 101 8.84 -9.91 6.92
CA GLN A 101 9.11 -11.34 7.11
C GLN A 101 9.66 -11.66 8.50
N ALA A 102 10.66 -10.90 8.97
CA ALA A 102 11.34 -11.16 10.24
C ALA A 102 10.75 -10.38 11.41
N GLY A 103 10.35 -9.12 11.18
CA GLY A 103 9.75 -8.25 12.19
C GLY A 103 10.57 -8.01 13.48
N PRO A 104 11.90 -7.78 13.44
CA PRO A 104 12.68 -7.58 14.66
C PRO A 104 12.31 -6.28 15.38
N LEU A 105 11.95 -6.38 16.66
CA LEU A 105 11.64 -5.21 17.49
C LEU A 105 12.82 -4.23 17.53
N GLY A 106 12.52 -2.93 17.45
CA GLY A 106 13.51 -1.85 17.41
C GLY A 106 13.93 -1.40 16.01
N TRP A 107 13.47 -2.06 14.93
CA TRP A 107 13.89 -1.74 13.56
C TRP A 107 13.37 -0.38 13.03
N THR A 108 12.20 0.08 13.49
CA THR A 108 11.54 1.29 12.95
C THR A 108 12.43 2.52 12.93
N LEU A 109 13.12 2.81 14.04
CA LEU A 109 13.93 4.03 14.18
C LEU A 109 15.18 4.02 13.28
N PRO A 110 16.08 3.02 13.35
CA PRO A 110 17.25 2.98 12.46
C PRO A 110 16.85 2.89 10.98
N ALA A 111 15.75 2.21 10.64
CA ALA A 111 15.23 2.20 9.28
C ALA A 111 14.79 3.58 8.80
N ALA A 112 14.09 4.35 9.64
CA ALA A 112 13.65 5.70 9.30
C ALA A 112 14.83 6.66 9.08
N LEU A 113 15.87 6.56 9.91
CA LEU A 113 17.12 7.30 9.70
C LEU A 113 17.78 6.93 8.37
N GLY A 114 17.82 5.63 8.02
CA GLY A 114 18.34 5.16 6.74
C GLY A 114 17.55 5.69 5.53
N VAL A 115 16.22 5.72 5.62
CA VAL A 115 15.35 6.29 4.57
C VAL A 115 15.67 7.76 4.32
N ARG A 116 15.87 8.54 5.39
CA ARG A 116 16.19 9.98 5.33
C ARG A 116 17.61 10.25 4.84
N ALA A 117 18.57 9.42 5.25
CA ALA A 117 19.94 9.51 4.74
C ALA A 117 20.00 9.19 3.23
N ALA A 118 19.20 8.23 2.76
CA ALA A 118 19.13 7.87 1.34
C ALA A 118 18.43 8.92 0.46
N ASP A 119 17.56 9.73 1.04
CA ASP A 119 16.84 10.81 0.35
C ASP A 119 16.46 11.91 1.37
N PRO A 120 17.27 12.98 1.47
CA PRO A 120 17.03 14.09 2.37
C PRO A 120 15.79 14.93 2.04
N HIS A 121 15.06 14.65 0.96
CA HIS A 121 13.81 15.33 0.63
C HIS A 121 12.58 14.44 0.81
N ARG A 122 12.78 13.18 1.20
CA ARG A 122 11.69 12.24 1.47
C ARG A 122 10.86 12.73 2.65
N ASN A 123 9.55 12.88 2.39
CA ASN A 123 8.51 13.09 3.39
C ASN A 123 7.98 11.76 3.92
#